data_AF-A0A3M1IMM7-F1
#
_entry.id   AF-A0A3M1IMM7-F1
#
_cell.length_a   1.000
_cell.length_b   1.000
_cell.length_c   1.000
_cell.angle_alpha   90.00
_cell.angle_beta   90.00
_cell.angle_gamma   90.00
#
_symmetry.space_group_name_H-M   'P 1'
#
loop_
_entity.id
_entity.type
_entity.pdbx_description
1 polymer ?
#
loop_
_entity_poly.entity_id
_entity_poly.type
_entity_poly.pdbx_seq_one_letter_code
_entity_poly.pdbx_strand_id
1 'polypeptide(L)' 'MTRAQVVRAFGAPDVMEWRQWDVPPPGPGEVRIRHTAIG' A
#
# COMPACT_ATOMS: atom_id res chain seq x y z
N MET A 1 10.81 -4.49 -4.49
CA MET A 1 10.27 -4.11 -3.17
C MET A 1 9.24 -3.01 -3.37
N THR A 2 7.96 -3.29 -3.09
CA THR A 2 6.89 -2.28 -3.15
C THR A 2 6.83 -1.54 -1.82
N ARG A 3 6.29 -0.31 -1.80
CA ARG A 3 6.06 0.46 -0.58
C ARG A 3 4.60 0.86 -0.48
N ALA A 4 4.14 1.10 0.74
CA ALA A 4 2.78 1.53 1.04
C ALA A 4 2.78 2.58 2.17
N GLN A 5 1.79 3.47 2.13
CA GLN A 5 1.45 4.33 3.26
C GLN A 5 0.54 3.52 4.19
N VAL A 6 0.99 3.24 5.41
CA VAL A 6 0.30 2.36 6.36
C VAL A 6 -0.21 3.18 7.54
N VAL A 7 -1.46 2.95 7.94
CA VAL A 7 -2.09 3.57 9.11
C VAL A 7 -2.53 2.46 10.07
N ARG A 8 -2.00 2.45 11.29
CA ARG A 8 -2.31 1.43 12.32
C ARG A 8 -3.06 1.99 13.53
N ALA A 9 -3.10 3.32 13.66
CA ALA A 9 -3.81 4.04 14.71
C ALA A 9 -4.57 5.21 14.09
N PHE A 10 -5.65 5.63 14.74
CA PHE A 10 -6.35 6.87 14.38
C PHE A 10 -5.58 8.07 14.92
N GLY A 11 -5.55 9.17 14.16
CA GLY A 11 -4.86 10.40 14.56
C GLY A 11 -4.63 11.37 13.41
N ALA A 12 -3.80 12.37 13.68
CA ALA A 12 -3.32 13.31 12.67
C ALA A 12 -2.34 12.62 11.69
N PRO A 13 -1.89 13.28 10.60
CA PRO A 13 -1.10 12.63 9.55
C PRO A 13 0.24 12.02 9.99
N ASP A 14 0.72 12.39 11.18
CA ASP A 14 1.91 11.83 11.84
C ASP A 14 1.79 10.33 12.16
N VAL A 15 0.56 9.79 12.26
CA VAL A 15 0.33 8.34 12.45
C VAL A 15 0.56 7.52 11.18
N MET A 16 0.77 8.17 10.03
CA MET A 16 0.94 7.48 8.76
C MET A 16 2.40 7.15 8.48
N GLU A 17 2.68 5.93 8.04
CA GLU A 17 4.04 5.44 7.90
C GLU A 17 4.35 4.90 6.50
N TRP A 18 5.48 5.33 5.94
CA TRP A 18 5.98 4.80 4.67
C TRP A 18 6.79 3.54 4.88
N ARG A 19 6.21 2.38 4.55
CA ARG A 19 6.80 1.07 4.84
C ARG A 19 7.02 0.23 3.58
N GLN A 20 8.00 -0.68 3.64
CA GLN A 20 8.10 -1.76 2.66
C GLN A 20 6.88 -2.68 2.82
N TRP A 21 6.36 -3.16 1.69
CA TRP A 21 5.17 -3.99 1.67
C TRP A 21 5.25 -5.05 0.56
N ASP A 22 4.93 -6.28 0.92
CA ASP A 22 4.87 -7.39 -0.03
C ASP A 22 3.48 -7.48 -0.62
N VAL A 23 3.42 -7.65 -1.94
CA VAL A 23 2.18 -7.81 -2.69
C VAL A 23 2.13 -9.24 -3.22
N PRO A 24 1.21 -10.10 -2.74
CA PRO A 24 1.10 -11.49 -3.18
C PRO A 24 0.52 -11.58 -4.59
N PRO A 25 0.71 -12.70 -5.32
CA PRO A 25 0.12 -12.90 -6.64
C PRO A 25 -1.41 -12.70 -6.61
N PRO A 26 -2.03 -12.17 -7.69
CA PRO A 26 -3.47 -12.02 -7.75
C PRO A 26 -4.16 -13.38 -7.75
N GLY A 27 -5.32 -13.47 -7.09
CA GLY A 27 -6.22 -14.63 -7.17
C GLY A 27 -6.99 -14.70 -8.50
N PRO A 28 -7.82 -15.74 -8.69
CA PRO A 28 -8.64 -15.87 -9.90
C PRO A 28 -9.56 -14.66 -10.10
N GLY A 29 -9.43 -13.98 -11.25
CA GLY A 29 -10.22 -12.78 -11.58
C GLY A 29 -9.66 -11.47 -11.04
N GLU A 30 -8.57 -11.49 -10.27
CA GLU A 30 -7.89 -10.29 -9.78
C GLU A 30 -6.75 -9.85 -10.70
N VAL A 31 -6.34 -8.60 -10.57
CA VAL A 31 -5.16 -8.06 -11.27
C VAL A 31 -4.21 -7.39 -10.29
N ARG A 32 -2.93 -7.41 -10.62
CA ARG A 32 -1.91 -6.64 -9.90
C ARG A 32 -1.55 -5.39 -10.71
N ILE A 33 -1.66 -4.22 -10.09
CA ILE A 33 -1.38 -2.94 -10.72
C ILE A 33 -0.12 -2.32 -10.12
N ARG A 34 0.71 -1.74 -10.99
CA ARG A 34 1.81 -0.85 -10.59
C ARG A 34 1.36 0.59 -10.77
N HIS A 35 1.06 1.27 -9.66
CA HIS A 35 0.72 2.68 -9.68
C HIS A 35 1.87 3.51 -10.25
N THR A 36 1.58 4.37 -11.23
CA THR A 36 2.48 5.41 -11.74
C THR A 36 2.12 6.81 -11.24
N ALA A 37 0.87 6.98 -10.77
CA ALA A 37 0.37 8.16 -10.09
C ALA A 37 -0.71 7.72 -9.07
N ILE A 38 -0.80 8.46 -7.95
CA ILE A 38 -1.82 8.32 -6.90
C ILE A 38 -2.24 9.75 -6.55
N GLY A 39 -3.55 10.03 -6.53
CA GLY A 39 -4.13 11.34 -6.24
C GLY A 39 -4.94 11.35 -4.96
#